data_AF-A0A257YL30-F1
#
_entry.id   AF-A0A257YL30-F1
#
_cell.length_a   1.000
_cell.length_b   1.000
_cell.length_c   1.000
_cell.angle_alpha   90.00
_cell.angle_beta   90.00
_cell.angle_gamma   90.00
#
_symmetry.space_group_name_H-M   'P 1'
#
loop_
_entity.id
_entity.type
_entity.pdbx_description
1 polymer ?
#
loop_
_entity_poly.entity_id
_entity_poly.type
_entity_poly.pdbx_seq_one_letter_code
_entity_poly.pdbx_strand_id
1 'polypeptide(L)'
;MMPPFLLAKSLFGFPRWSVIGLCALLVALAALVLIDRIGTTAATSSQAQRDAGAAAQRAQDLETTIKRTEEGNAARIEIRDPRKSARYDQCMRSARTPENCQRFLPE
;
A
#
# COMPACT_ATOMS: atom_id res chain seq x y z
N MET A 1 21.01 56.16 14.31
CA MET A 1 19.54 56.37 14.15
C MET A 1 19.34 57.28 12.96
N MET A 2 19.05 56.70 11.78
CA MET A 2 18.83 57.48 10.55
C MET A 2 17.37 57.94 10.50
N PRO A 3 17.10 59.21 10.16
CA PRO A 3 15.74 59.75 10.16
C PRO A 3 14.90 59.13 9.02
N PRO A 4 13.63 58.76 9.28
CA PRO A 4 12.73 58.09 8.32
C PRO A 4 12.43 58.93 7.07
N PHE A 5 12.71 60.24 7.11
CA PHE A 5 12.49 61.15 6.00
C PHE A 5 13.49 60.96 4.83
N LEU A 6 14.69 60.45 5.12
CA LEU A 6 15.70 60.17 4.08
C LEU A 6 15.37 58.90 3.28
N LEU A 7 14.65 57.95 3.90
CA LEU A 7 14.16 56.74 3.25
C LEU A 7 12.97 57.03 2.31
N ALA A 8 12.16 58.03 2.65
CA ALA A 8 11.04 58.47 1.82
C ALA A 8 11.49 59.22 0.55
N LYS A 9 12.61 59.97 0.61
CA LYS A 9 13.09 60.76 -0.53
C LYS A 9 13.81 59.91 -1.59
N SER A 10 14.39 58.76 -1.22
CA SER A 10 14.94 57.80 -2.18
C SER A 10 13.88 57.00 -2.94
N LEU A 11 12.66 56.88 -2.40
CA LEU A 11 11.53 56.25 -3.11
C LEU A 11 10.93 57.14 -4.20
N PHE A 12 10.95 58.46 -4.02
CA PHE A 12 10.29 59.41 -4.93
C PHE A 12 11.13 59.83 -6.15
N GLY A 13 12.38 59.40 -6.24
CA GLY A 13 13.29 59.65 -7.38
C GLY A 13 13.73 58.40 -8.14
N PHE A 14 13.21 57.22 -7.80
CA PHE A 14 13.53 55.98 -8.50
C PHE A 14 12.79 55.95 -9.85
N PRO A 15 13.50 55.78 -10.99
CA PRO A 15 12.82 55.68 -12.29
C PRO A 15 11.84 54.51 -12.20
N ARG A 16 10.56 54.72 -12.52
CA ARG A 16 9.47 53.71 -12.35
C ARG A 16 9.86 52.29 -12.79
N TRP A 17 10.71 52.18 -13.81
CA TRP A 17 11.34 50.95 -14.30
C TRP A 17 12.13 50.15 -13.25
N SER A 18 12.85 50.81 -12.35
CA SER A 18 13.62 50.17 -11.28
C SER A 18 12.74 49.57 -10.17
N VAL A 19 11.61 50.21 -9.86
CA VAL A 19 10.59 49.64 -8.94
C VAL A 19 9.90 48.45 -9.60
N ILE A 20 9.54 48.55 -10.88
CA ILE A 20 8.95 47.45 -11.65
C ILE A 20 9.93 46.26 -11.71
N GLY A 21 11.22 46.53 -11.96
CA GLY A 21 12.26 45.51 -11.99
C GLY A 21 12.46 44.82 -10.63
N LEU A 22 12.45 45.58 -9.54
CA LEU A 22 12.53 45.02 -8.19
C LEU A 22 11.32 44.16 -7.84
N CYS A 23 10.11 44.63 -8.16
CA CYS A 23 8.89 43.86 -7.97
C CYS A 23 8.90 42.56 -8.80
N ALA A 24 9.32 42.61 -10.06
CA ALA A 24 9.44 41.43 -10.90
C ALA A 24 10.44 40.41 -10.34
N LEU A 25 11.59 40.88 -9.82
CA LEU A 25 12.59 40.03 -9.18
C LEU A 25 12.02 39.33 -7.93
N LEU A 26 11.30 40.07 -7.08
CA LEU A 26 10.68 39.53 -5.87
C LEU A 26 9.61 38.48 -6.20
N VAL A 27 8.79 38.73 -7.21
CA VAL A 27 7.78 37.76 -7.69
C VAL A 27 8.45 36.50 -8.23
N ALA A 28 9.53 36.63 -8.99
CA ALA A 28 10.28 35.48 -9.50
C ALA A 28 10.88 34.63 -8.36
N LEU A 29 11.47 35.27 -7.34
CA LEU A 29 11.98 34.58 -6.15
C LEU A 29 10.87 33.87 -5.38
N ALA A 30 9.73 34.52 -5.17
CA ALA A 30 8.58 33.91 -4.49
C ALA A 30 8.04 32.70 -5.26
N ALA A 31 8.00 32.77 -6.60
CA ALA A 31 7.58 31.66 -7.45
C ALA A 31 8.52 30.44 -7.33
N LEU A 32 9.84 30.66 -7.31
CA LEU A 32 10.82 29.58 -7.15
C LEU A 32 10.66 28.85 -5.80
N VAL A 33 10.45 29.60 -4.71
CA VAL A 33 10.19 29.01 -3.39
C VAL A 33 8.88 28.21 -3.39
N LEU A 34 7.83 28.69 -4.06
CA LEU A 34 6.57 27.96 -4.15
C LEU A 34 6.71 26.64 -4.91
N ILE A 35 7.44 26.63 -6.02
CA ILE A 35 7.69 25.42 -6.82
C ILE A 35 8.42 24.36 -5.99
N ASP A 36 9.44 24.76 -5.22
CA ASP A 36 10.21 23.84 -4.37
C ASP A 36 9.34 23.22 -3.26
N ARG A 37 8.46 24.03 -2.65
CA ARG A 37 7.51 23.54 -1.62
C ARG A 37 6.44 22.60 -2.19
N ILE A 38 5.96 22.86 -3.41
CA ILE A 38 5.00 21.97 -4.09
C ILE A 38 5.70 20.66 -4.52
N GLY A 39 6.92 20.74 -5.06
CA GLY A 39 7.68 19.57 -5.48
C GLY A 39 8.00 18.62 -4.32
N THR A 40 8.41 19.17 -3.18
CA THR A 40 8.72 18.39 -1.97
C THR A 40 7.46 17.76 -1.36
N THR A 41 6.35 18.49 -1.27
CA THR A 41 5.08 17.93 -0.77
C THR A 41 4.50 16.87 -1.70
N ALA A 42 4.57 17.07 -3.02
CA ALA A 42 4.15 16.07 -4.01
C ALA A 42 5.03 14.80 -3.97
N ALA A 43 6.35 14.96 -3.79
CA ALA A 43 7.24 13.81 -3.64
C ALA A 43 6.90 13.01 -2.37
N THR A 44 6.73 13.68 -1.22
CA THR A 44 6.41 13.00 0.04
C THR A 44 5.04 12.31 0.02
N SER A 45 4.03 12.91 -0.60
CA SER A 45 2.69 12.31 -0.68
C SER A 45 2.67 11.10 -1.61
N SER A 46 3.37 11.17 -2.74
CA SER A 46 3.50 10.02 -3.66
C SER A 46 4.25 8.85 -3.03
N GLN A 47 5.28 9.12 -2.23
CA GLN A 47 6.03 8.10 -1.49
C GLN A 47 5.13 7.45 -0.43
N ALA A 48 4.45 8.26 0.39
CA ALA A 48 3.55 7.76 1.43
C ALA A 48 2.40 6.92 0.88
N GLN A 49 1.85 7.29 -0.28
CA GLN A 49 0.80 6.50 -0.94
C GLN A 49 1.33 5.15 -1.46
N ARG A 50 2.55 5.13 -2.02
CA ARG A 50 3.19 3.88 -2.47
C ARG A 50 3.44 2.94 -1.30
N ASP A 51 3.94 3.46 -0.19
CA ASP A 51 4.23 2.67 1.01
C ASP A 51 2.93 2.12 1.64
N ALA A 52 1.87 2.93 1.69
CA ALA A 52 0.55 2.49 2.15
C ALA A 52 -0.05 1.42 1.24
N GLY A 53 0.07 1.58 -0.09
CA GLY A 53 -0.39 0.58 -1.07
C GLY A 53 0.36 -0.75 -0.94
N ALA A 54 1.69 -0.69 -0.77
CA ALA A 54 2.50 -1.88 -0.57
C ALA A 54 2.15 -2.61 0.74
N ALA A 55 1.88 -1.87 1.82
CA ALA A 55 1.44 -2.45 3.09
C ALA A 55 0.06 -3.13 2.96
N ALA A 56 -0.89 -2.49 2.28
CA ALA A 56 -2.22 -3.04 2.03
C ALA A 56 -2.16 -4.33 1.19
N GLN A 57 -1.35 -4.34 0.13
CA GLN A 57 -1.14 -5.54 -0.70
C GLN A 57 -0.55 -6.70 0.11
N ARG A 58 0.47 -6.45 0.93
CA ARG A 58 1.06 -7.48 1.79
C ARG A 58 0.07 -8.05 2.79
N ALA A 59 -0.80 -7.21 3.36
CA ALA A 59 -1.84 -7.67 4.27
C ALA A 59 -2.86 -8.58 3.58
N GLN A 60 -3.32 -8.20 2.39
CA GLN A 60 -4.24 -9.04 1.59
C GLN A 60 -3.60 -10.35 1.13
N ASP A 61 -2.33 -10.32 0.74
CA ASP A 61 -1.59 -11.52 0.35
C ASP A 61 -1.46 -12.47 1.54
N LEU A 62 -1.10 -11.96 2.72
CA LEU A 62 -0.98 -12.76 3.94
C LEU A 62 -2.32 -13.39 4.33
N GLU A 63 -3.42 -12.63 4.31
CA GLU A 63 -4.77 -13.14 4.57
C GLU A 63 -5.15 -14.25 3.58
N THR A 64 -4.86 -14.04 2.30
CA THR A 64 -5.13 -15.03 1.25
C THR A 64 -4.30 -16.29 1.45
N THR A 65 -3.02 -16.16 1.82
CA THR A 65 -2.14 -17.30 2.11
C THR A 65 -2.62 -18.09 3.32
N ILE A 66 -3.04 -17.41 4.40
CA ILE A 66 -3.60 -18.06 5.59
C ILE A 66 -4.84 -18.84 5.20
N LYS A 67 -5.79 -18.21 4.50
CA LYS A 67 -7.03 -18.85 4.06
C LYS A 67 -6.78 -20.09 3.20
N ARG A 68 -5.87 -20.00 2.22
CA ARG A 68 -5.47 -21.17 1.40
C ARG A 68 -4.84 -22.28 2.24
N THR A 69 -4.08 -21.92 3.27
CA THR A 69 -3.46 -22.89 4.17
C THR A 69 -4.51 -23.58 5.05
N GLU A 70 -5.50 -22.84 5.54
CA GLU A 70 -6.64 -23.38 6.29
C GLU A 70 -7.49 -24.31 5.44
N GLU A 71 -7.84 -23.89 4.21
CA GLU A 71 -8.57 -24.73 3.24
C GLU A 71 -7.80 -26.01 2.91
N GLY A 72 -6.48 -25.90 2.70
CA GLY A 72 -5.61 -27.06 2.45
C GLY A 72 -5.54 -28.02 3.65
N ASN A 73 -5.50 -27.49 4.87
CA ASN A 73 -5.55 -28.31 6.09
C ASN A 73 -6.92 -28.97 6.27
N ALA A 74 -8.01 -28.25 6.01
CA ALA A 74 -9.36 -28.81 6.04
C ALA A 74 -9.50 -29.97 5.03
N ALA A 75 -9.02 -29.79 3.80
CA ALA A 75 -9.00 -30.84 2.79
C ALA A 75 -8.13 -32.04 3.21
N ARG A 76 -6.97 -31.79 3.85
CA ARG A 76 -6.14 -32.88 4.38
C ARG A 76 -6.83 -33.66 5.49
N ILE A 77 -7.53 -32.98 6.40
CA ILE A 77 -8.32 -33.62 7.45
C ILE A 77 -9.42 -34.46 6.80
N GLU A 78 -10.10 -33.92 5.80
CA GLU A 78 -11.16 -34.61 5.06
C GLU A 78 -10.68 -35.87 4.34
N ILE A 79 -9.51 -35.82 3.70
CA ILE A 79 -8.90 -36.98 3.01
C ILE A 79 -8.34 -38.01 4.01
N ARG A 80 -7.85 -37.54 5.15
CA ARG A 80 -7.29 -38.39 6.22
C ARG A 80 -8.38 -39.10 7.01
N ASP A 81 -9.59 -38.55 7.07
CA ASP A 81 -10.72 -39.16 7.75
C ASP A 81 -11.04 -40.54 7.14
N PRO A 82 -10.75 -41.64 7.87
CA PRO A 82 -10.96 -42.99 7.36
C PRO A 82 -12.45 -43.38 7.30
N ARG A 83 -13.35 -42.57 7.86
CA ARG A 83 -14.78 -42.87 8.00
C ARG A 83 -15.61 -42.50 6.77
N LYS A 84 -15.00 -41.96 5.72
CA LYS A 84 -15.71 -41.70 4.46
C LYS A 84 -15.90 -42.99 3.69
N SER A 85 -17.17 -43.35 3.46
CA SER A 85 -17.65 -44.53 2.72
C SER A 85 -16.90 -44.81 1.42
N ALA A 86 -16.31 -43.79 0.79
CA ALA A 86 -15.48 -43.94 -0.41
C ALA A 86 -14.32 -44.94 -0.25
N ARG A 87 -13.65 -45.00 0.91
CA ARG A 87 -12.57 -45.99 1.13
C ARG A 87 -13.11 -47.40 1.34
N TYR A 88 -14.27 -47.52 1.97
CA TYR A 88 -14.99 -48.79 2.09
C TYR A 88 -15.42 -49.30 0.70
N ASP A 89 -16.02 -48.45 -0.12
CA ASP A 89 -16.45 -48.80 -1.48
C ASP A 89 -15.27 -49.18 -2.38
N GLN A 90 -14.15 -48.47 -2.27
CA GLN A 90 -12.93 -48.79 -3.01
C GLN A 90 -12.29 -50.10 -2.53
N CYS A 91 -12.33 -50.38 -1.23
CA CYS A 91 -11.90 -51.66 -0.67
C CYS A 91 -12.78 -52.80 -1.20
N MET A 92 -14.10 -52.65 -1.17
CA MET A 92 -15.05 -53.64 -1.69
C MET A 92 -14.87 -53.93 -3.18
N ARG A 93 -14.48 -52.94 -4.00
CA ARG A 93 -14.20 -53.16 -5.43
C ARG A 93 -12.91 -53.92 -5.71
N SER A 94 -11.92 -53.87 -4.81
CA SER A 94 -10.57 -54.38 -5.06
C SER A 94 -10.18 -55.58 -4.19
N ALA A 95 -10.93 -55.84 -3.11
CA ALA A 95 -10.58 -56.87 -2.13
C ALA A 95 -11.00 -58.27 -2.60
N ARG A 96 -10.07 -59.22 -2.48
CA ARG A 96 -10.37 -60.66 -2.54
C ARG A 96 -11.03 -61.18 -1.26
N THR A 97 -10.90 -60.46 -0.15
CA THR A 97 -11.46 -60.79 1.16
C THR A 97 -12.23 -59.58 1.74
N PRO A 98 -13.57 -59.55 1.61
CA PRO A 98 -14.38 -58.37 1.94
C PRO A 98 -14.47 -58.06 3.44
N GLU A 99 -14.22 -59.05 4.31
CA GLU A 99 -14.26 -58.91 5.77
C GLU A 99 -13.26 -57.87 6.30
N ASN A 100 -12.09 -57.77 5.67
CA ASN A 100 -11.06 -56.78 6.02
C ASN A 100 -11.47 -55.32 5.74
N CYS A 101 -12.53 -55.11 4.96
CA CYS A 101 -13.02 -53.77 4.63
C CYS A 101 -13.86 -53.17 5.77
N GLN A 102 -14.33 -53.95 6.74
CA GLN A 102 -15.16 -53.47 7.85
C GLN A 102 -14.45 -52.42 8.73
N ARG A 103 -13.11 -52.43 8.78
CA ARG A 103 -12.29 -51.43 9.49
C ARG A 103 -12.47 -49.98 9.00
N PHE A 104 -13.08 -49.80 7.83
CA PHE A 104 -13.34 -48.49 7.22
C PHE A 104 -14.77 -48.00 7.45
N LEU A 105 -15.62 -48.80 8.08
CA LEU A 105 -16.93 -48.36 8.54
C LEU A 105 -16.76 -47.53 9.82
N PRO A 106 -17.47 -46.41 9.99
CA PRO A 106 -17.55 -45.73 11.27
C PRO A 106 -18.21 -46.66 12.30
N GLU A 107 -17.64 -46.72 13.51
CA GLU A 107 -18.23 -47.44 14.66
C GLU A 107 -19.58 -46.84 15.08
#